data_AF-A0A164JH76-F1
#
_entry.id   AF-A0A164JH76-F1
#
_cell.length_a   1.000
_cell.length_b   1.000
_cell.length_c   1.000
_cell.angle_alpha   90.00
_cell.angle_beta   90.00
_cell.angle_gamma   90.00
#
_symmetry.space_group_name_H-M   'P 1'
#
loop_
_entity.id
_entity.type
_entity.pdbx_description
1 polymer ?
#
loop_
_entity_poly.entity_id
_entity_poly.type
_entity_poly.pdbx_seq_one_letter_code
_entity_poly.pdbx_strand_id
1 'polypeptide(L)'
;MWKMSKTVYRDFLHWDHVKEHRTPLDVTTAECRRLRDSRLCDRQPMNSLGSKKWSLEGSLHVQGSWLQTSTDYLINCRLEEVVLETECSDCVISSPIGDIPASANGSIVDNLVTIVWDNSLKESQKCQAKQVEEGLAMLYETTDPKIFRIRDSNKQLDFVVKNVSVGLCKPATNFSNFRLVLGMDRVVASWIFANSSKSDAKIGNKNMNISTLLRAEIDAVAHTQYIRDFAVEMSNGLAEEI
;
A
#
# COMPACT_ATOMS: atom_id res chain seq x y z
N MET A 1 13.90 -10.78 8.45
CA MET A 1 15.33 -11.01 8.80
C MET A 1 15.84 -12.15 7.94
N TRP A 2 17.11 -12.20 7.59
CA TRP A 2 17.65 -13.34 6.82
C TRP A 2 19.11 -13.63 7.16
N LYS A 3 19.49 -14.89 7.04
CA LYS A 3 20.87 -15.35 7.11
C LYS A 3 21.46 -15.33 5.71
N MET A 4 22.59 -14.63 5.52
CA MET A 4 23.40 -14.77 4.32
C MET A 4 24.56 -15.72 4.66
N SER A 5 24.76 -16.74 3.84
CA SER A 5 25.90 -17.66 3.96
C SER A 5 26.71 -17.65 2.66
N LYS A 6 28.02 -17.70 2.81
CA LYS A 6 28.97 -17.75 1.69
C LYS A 6 29.91 -18.92 1.92
N THR A 7 29.99 -19.80 0.93
CA THR A 7 30.86 -20.95 0.92
C THR A 7 31.84 -20.83 -0.24
N VAL A 8 33.13 -20.97 0.04
CA VAL A 8 34.21 -20.93 -0.94
C VAL A 8 34.98 -22.24 -0.85
N TYR A 9 35.00 -22.99 -1.95
CA TYR A 9 35.89 -24.13 -2.11
C TYR A 9 37.01 -23.75 -3.06
N ARG A 10 38.27 -23.88 -2.63
CA ARG A 10 39.43 -23.65 -3.50
C ARG A 10 39.96 -24.97 -4.02
N ASP A 11 39.93 -25.15 -5.33
CA ASP A 11 40.34 -26.40 -5.96
C ASP A 11 41.86 -26.53 -6.10
N PHE A 12 42.28 -27.64 -6.70
CA PHE A 12 43.68 -27.95 -6.96
C PHE A 12 44.40 -26.88 -7.79
N LEU A 13 43.70 -26.28 -8.76
CA LEU A 13 44.21 -25.23 -9.64
C LEU A 13 44.17 -23.83 -8.99
N HIS A 14 43.85 -23.76 -7.69
CA HIS A 14 43.65 -22.53 -6.94
C HIS A 14 42.47 -21.69 -7.44
N TRP A 15 41.49 -22.30 -8.11
CA TRP A 15 40.25 -21.62 -8.46
C TRP A 15 39.24 -21.67 -7.33
N ASP A 16 38.59 -20.54 -7.08
CA ASP A 16 37.58 -20.38 -6.04
C ASP A 16 36.18 -20.66 -6.61
N HIS A 17 35.56 -21.72 -6.11
CA HIS A 17 34.17 -22.07 -6.35
C HIS A 17 33.31 -21.45 -5.26
N VAL A 18 32.60 -20.38 -5.59
CA VAL A 18 31.82 -19.59 -4.64
C VAL A 18 30.34 -19.96 -4.73
N LYS A 19 29.71 -20.22 -3.59
CA LYS A 19 28.25 -20.38 -3.46
C LYS A 19 27.74 -19.43 -2.38
N GLU A 20 26.75 -18.62 -2.75
CA GLU A 20 26.04 -17.74 -1.82
C GLU A 20 24.61 -18.20 -1.66
N HIS A 21 24.10 -18.16 -0.44
CA HIS A 21 22.74 -18.56 -0.13
C HIS A 21 22.13 -17.64 0.90
N ARG A 22 20.88 -17.22 0.66
CA ARG A 22 20.07 -16.41 1.56
C ARG A 22 18.92 -17.25 2.09
N THR A 23 18.81 -17.34 3.41
CA THR A 23 17.74 -18.08 4.06
C THR A 23 16.92 -17.12 4.91
N PRO A 24 15.61 -16.97 4.67
CA PRO A 24 14.76 -16.17 5.54
C PRO A 24 14.76 -16.72 6.95
N LEU A 25 14.71 -15.84 7.94
CA LEU A 25 14.59 -16.19 9.35
C LEU A 25 13.28 -15.64 9.89
N ASP A 26 12.52 -16.51 10.55
CA ASP A 26 11.37 -16.12 11.34
C ASP A 26 11.79 -15.11 12.41
N VAL A 27 11.01 -14.04 12.54
CA VAL A 27 11.20 -13.05 13.60
C VAL A 27 10.06 -13.23 14.57
N THR A 28 10.35 -13.52 15.84
CA THR A 28 9.29 -13.59 16.84
C THR A 28 8.82 -12.18 17.24
N THR A 29 7.61 -12.06 17.78
CA THR A 29 7.11 -10.79 18.35
C THR A 29 8.09 -10.19 19.37
N ALA A 30 8.72 -11.02 20.20
CA ALA A 30 9.68 -10.58 21.21
C ALA A 30 10.97 -10.02 20.56
N GLU A 31 11.48 -10.67 19.51
CA GLU A 31 12.64 -10.19 18.77
C GLU A 31 12.33 -8.91 18.00
N CYS A 32 11.15 -8.81 17.39
CA CYS A 32 10.71 -7.58 16.72
C CYS A 32 10.66 -6.39 17.69
N ARG A 33 10.13 -6.60 18.91
CA ARG A 33 10.15 -5.56 19.97
C ARG A 33 11.58 -5.19 20.38
N ARG A 34 12.47 -6.17 20.56
CA ARG A 34 13.90 -5.90 20.86
C ARG A 34 14.57 -5.12 19.73
N LEU A 35 14.32 -5.46 18.47
CA LEU A 35 14.82 -4.74 17.30
C LEU A 35 14.30 -3.29 17.28
N ARG A 36 13.01 -3.08 17.56
CA ARG A 36 12.40 -1.75 17.70
C ARG A 36 13.06 -0.92 18.79
N ASP A 37 13.24 -1.49 19.97
CA ASP A 37 13.68 -0.72 21.15
C ASP A 37 15.19 -0.47 21.16
N SER A 38 15.99 -1.46 20.74
CA SER A 38 17.45 -1.37 20.78
C SER A 38 18.08 -0.91 19.47
N ARG A 39 17.37 -1.07 18.34
CA ARG A 39 17.93 -0.91 16.98
C ARG A 39 19.20 -1.74 16.74
N LEU A 40 19.32 -2.87 17.46
CA LEU A 40 20.42 -3.82 17.32
C LEU A 40 19.95 -5.08 16.60
N CYS A 41 20.63 -5.44 15.52
CA CYS A 41 20.50 -6.71 14.82
C CYS A 41 21.74 -7.55 15.09
N ASP A 42 21.58 -8.77 15.62
CA ASP A 42 22.71 -9.64 15.98
C ASP A 42 23.80 -8.91 16.81
N ARG A 43 23.35 -8.10 17.79
CA ARG A 43 24.18 -7.24 18.65
C ARG A 43 24.94 -6.11 17.94
N GLN A 44 24.73 -5.92 16.63
CA GLN A 44 25.30 -4.82 15.86
C GLN A 44 24.26 -3.72 15.63
N PRO A 45 24.67 -2.44 15.68
CA PRO A 45 23.76 -1.32 15.41
C PRO A 45 23.32 -1.31 13.94
N MET A 46 22.03 -1.06 13.72
CA MET A 46 21.48 -0.90 12.37
C MET A 46 21.72 0.52 11.86
N ASN A 47 22.02 0.64 10.58
CA ASN A 47 22.16 1.91 9.87
C ASN A 47 20.79 2.49 9.54
N SER A 48 20.63 3.80 9.69
CA SER A 48 19.43 4.51 9.23
C SER A 48 19.45 4.65 7.71
N LEU A 49 18.38 4.22 7.05
CA LEU A 49 18.19 4.34 5.60
C LEU A 49 17.30 5.54 5.21
N GLY A 50 16.88 6.36 6.17
CA GLY A 50 15.96 7.48 5.97
C GLY A 50 14.95 7.59 7.12
N SER A 51 13.95 8.46 6.97
CA SER A 51 12.91 8.65 7.99
C SER A 51 12.19 7.33 8.28
N LYS A 52 12.43 6.79 9.49
CA LYS A 52 11.78 5.60 10.05
C LYS A 52 12.14 4.24 9.42
N LYS A 53 13.30 4.13 8.77
CA LYS A 53 13.81 2.87 8.20
C LYS A 53 15.23 2.58 8.66
N TRP A 54 15.49 1.34 9.04
CA TRP A 54 16.80 0.87 9.48
C TRP A 54 17.15 -0.47 8.83
N SER A 55 18.43 -0.68 8.55
CA SER A 55 18.94 -1.96 8.08
C SER A 55 20.31 -2.28 8.65
N LEU A 56 20.59 -3.55 8.86
CA LEU A 56 21.93 -4.07 8.93
C LEU A 56 22.07 -5.03 7.75
N GLU A 57 22.80 -4.58 6.74
CA GLU A 57 23.13 -5.36 5.56
C GLU A 57 24.65 -5.38 5.39
N GLY A 58 25.21 -6.58 5.33
CA GLY A 58 26.65 -6.80 5.19
C GLY A 58 26.98 -7.75 4.05
N SER A 59 28.23 -7.69 3.59
CA SER A 59 28.79 -8.66 2.66
C SER A 59 29.83 -9.53 3.37
N LEU A 60 29.85 -10.81 3.03
CA LEU A 60 30.83 -11.76 3.57
C LEU A 60 32.07 -11.78 2.67
N HIS A 61 33.23 -11.61 3.31
CA HIS A 61 34.51 -11.90 2.69
C HIS A 61 35.06 -13.20 3.25
N VAL A 62 34.92 -14.30 2.48
CA VAL A 62 35.39 -15.63 2.87
C VAL A 62 36.60 -15.97 2.03
N GLN A 63 37.74 -16.18 2.68
CA GLN A 63 38.96 -16.62 2.02
C GLN A 63 39.00 -18.15 1.94
N GLY A 64 39.16 -18.68 0.73
CA GLY A 64 39.34 -20.10 0.50
C GLY A 64 40.73 -20.58 0.92
N SER A 65 40.78 -21.77 1.52
CA SER A 65 42.01 -22.52 1.78
C SER A 65 42.19 -23.61 0.74
N TRP A 66 43.42 -23.87 0.29
CA TRP A 66 43.70 -24.84 -0.77
C TRP A 66 43.14 -26.23 -0.45
N LEU A 67 42.38 -26.80 -1.40
CA LEU A 67 41.66 -28.08 -1.28
C LEU A 67 40.72 -28.16 -0.06
N GLN A 68 40.23 -27.02 0.42
CA GLN A 68 39.32 -26.93 1.55
C GLN A 68 38.09 -26.09 1.22
N THR A 69 37.02 -26.35 1.96
CA THR A 69 35.78 -25.56 1.93
C THR A 69 35.76 -24.64 3.15
N SER A 70 35.76 -23.34 2.91
CA SER A 70 35.53 -22.31 3.92
C SER A 70 34.09 -21.85 3.84
N THR A 71 33.38 -21.80 4.96
CA THR A 71 32.00 -21.29 5.03
C THR A 71 31.90 -20.28 6.14
N ASP A 72 31.27 -19.14 5.84
CA ASP A 72 30.92 -18.13 6.83
C ASP A 72 29.48 -17.66 6.63
N TYR A 73 28.93 -17.00 7.64
CA TYR A 73 27.58 -16.43 7.59
C TYR A 73 27.46 -15.14 8.39
N LEU A 74 26.49 -14.31 8.01
CA LEU A 74 26.04 -13.16 8.79
C LEU A 74 24.52 -13.07 8.79
N ILE A 75 23.97 -12.37 9.78
CA ILE A 75 22.55 -12.09 9.89
C ILE A 75 22.29 -10.66 9.43
N ASN A 76 21.35 -10.52 8.50
CA ASN A 76 20.88 -9.22 8.05
C ASN A 76 19.47 -8.96 8.59
N CYS A 77 19.23 -7.72 8.98
CA CYS A 77 17.92 -7.28 9.46
C CYS A 77 17.46 -6.02 8.73
N ARG A 78 16.15 -5.91 8.56
CA ARG A 78 15.48 -4.70 8.10
C ARG A 78 14.32 -4.40 9.03
N LEU A 79 14.18 -3.12 9.36
CA LEU A 79 13.18 -2.61 10.29
C LEU A 79 12.59 -1.32 9.72
N GLU A 80 11.27 -1.23 9.71
CA GLU A 80 10.52 -0.10 9.17
C GLU A 80 9.37 0.22 10.12
N GLU A 81 9.20 1.49 10.50
CA GLU A 81 7.96 1.89 11.17
C GLU A 81 6.90 2.17 10.12
N VAL A 82 5.74 1.57 10.33
CA VAL A 82 4.58 1.68 9.45
C VAL A 82 3.42 2.28 10.22
N VAL A 83 2.49 2.90 9.50
CA VAL A 83 1.23 3.38 10.07
C VAL A 83 0.19 2.28 9.94
N LEU A 84 -0.53 2.02 11.03
CA LEU A 84 -1.68 1.11 11.06
C LEU A 84 -2.94 1.95 11.26
N GLU A 85 -3.98 1.65 10.50
CA GLU A 85 -5.22 2.41 10.52
C GLU A 85 -6.40 1.50 10.83
N THR A 86 -7.28 1.93 11.73
CA THR A 86 -8.53 1.22 12.01
C THR A 86 -9.65 2.22 12.31
N GLU A 87 -10.85 1.93 11.83
CA GLU A 87 -12.02 2.80 11.98
C GLU A 87 -12.66 2.67 13.37
N CYS A 88 -12.57 1.49 13.97
CA CYS A 88 -13.18 1.19 15.26
C CYS A 88 -12.34 0.19 16.05
N SER A 89 -12.59 0.07 17.36
CA SER A 89 -11.81 -0.83 18.21
C SER A 89 -11.92 -2.31 17.81
N ASP A 90 -13.04 -2.70 17.19
CA ASP A 90 -13.32 -4.08 16.78
C ASP A 90 -13.30 -4.28 15.25
N CYS A 91 -12.75 -3.29 14.52
CA CYS A 91 -12.66 -3.31 13.07
C CYS A 91 -11.33 -3.92 12.61
N VAL A 92 -11.31 -4.43 11.38
CA VAL A 92 -10.06 -4.81 10.72
C VAL A 92 -9.09 -3.64 10.71
N ILE A 93 -7.82 -3.94 10.97
CA ILE A 93 -6.73 -2.97 10.96
C ILE A 93 -6.09 -3.03 9.58
N SER A 94 -6.13 -1.93 8.84
CA SER A 94 -5.43 -1.79 7.57
C SER A 94 -3.93 -1.68 7.84
N SER A 95 -3.14 -2.50 7.15
CA SER A 95 -1.68 -2.50 7.21
C SER A 95 -1.05 -2.59 5.82
N PRO A 96 0.23 -2.22 5.67
CA PRO A 96 0.93 -2.36 4.38
C PRO A 96 1.03 -3.79 3.84
N ILE A 97 0.87 -4.80 4.70
CA ILE A 97 0.91 -6.21 4.31
C ILE A 97 -0.50 -6.81 4.11
N GLY A 98 -1.55 -5.99 4.26
CA GLY A 98 -2.95 -6.42 4.14
C GLY A 98 -3.77 -6.18 5.41
N ASP A 99 -4.98 -6.72 5.42
CA ASP A 99 -5.94 -6.54 6.51
C ASP A 99 -5.60 -7.46 7.69
N ILE A 100 -5.40 -6.86 8.86
CA ILE A 100 -5.15 -7.55 10.12
C ILE A 100 -6.50 -7.72 10.85
N PRO A 101 -6.83 -8.92 11.36
CA PRO A 101 -8.08 -9.13 12.08
C PRO A 101 -8.11 -8.32 13.38
N ALA A 102 -9.29 -7.80 13.74
CA ALA A 102 -9.50 -6.99 14.94
C ALA A 102 -9.10 -7.70 16.25
N SER A 103 -9.15 -9.04 16.26
CA SER A 103 -8.73 -9.86 17.40
C SER A 103 -7.22 -9.85 17.65
N ALA A 104 -6.42 -9.33 16.70
CA ALA A 104 -4.97 -9.26 16.86
C ALA A 104 -4.59 -8.26 17.96
N ASN A 105 -3.83 -8.73 18.95
CA ASN A 105 -3.49 -7.93 20.13
C ASN A 105 -2.01 -7.52 20.11
N GLY A 106 -1.73 -6.37 19.48
CA GLY A 106 -0.41 -5.73 19.53
C GLY A 106 0.70 -6.40 18.72
N SER A 107 0.40 -7.47 17.98
CA SER A 107 1.30 -8.03 16.98
C SER A 107 0.60 -8.95 15.99
N ILE A 108 1.19 -9.08 14.81
CA ILE A 108 0.89 -10.15 13.85
C ILE A 108 2.17 -10.65 13.20
N VAL A 109 2.18 -11.93 12.87
CA VAL A 109 3.21 -12.56 12.02
C VAL A 109 2.49 -13.08 10.78
N ASP A 110 2.91 -12.59 9.62
CA ASP A 110 2.41 -13.06 8.34
C ASP A 110 3.56 -13.12 7.33
N ASN A 111 3.70 -14.26 6.64
CA ASN A 111 4.72 -14.50 5.61
C ASN A 111 6.12 -13.94 5.94
N LEU A 112 6.67 -14.32 7.11
CA LEU A 112 8.01 -13.93 7.60
C LEU A 112 8.16 -12.43 7.98
N VAL A 113 7.07 -11.66 7.90
CA VAL A 113 6.98 -10.29 8.38
C VAL A 113 6.31 -10.29 9.74
N THR A 114 6.89 -9.53 10.66
CA THR A 114 6.33 -9.34 12.00
C THR A 114 6.08 -7.87 12.22
N ILE A 115 4.82 -7.55 12.51
CA ILE A 115 4.41 -6.19 12.88
C ILE A 115 4.06 -6.21 14.36
N VAL A 116 4.55 -5.21 15.09
CA VAL A 116 4.23 -5.00 16.50
C VAL A 116 3.74 -3.58 16.69
N TRP A 117 2.69 -3.42 17.50
CA TRP A 117 2.14 -2.12 17.86
C TRP A 117 1.71 -2.13 19.32
N ASP A 118 1.52 -0.94 19.86
CA ASP A 118 1.04 -0.74 21.22
C ASP A 118 -0.23 0.11 21.18
N ASN A 119 -1.27 -0.34 21.85
CA ASN A 119 -2.55 0.39 21.91
C ASN A 119 -2.40 1.73 22.65
N SER A 120 -1.35 1.90 23.47
CA SER A 120 -1.04 3.19 24.11
C SER A 120 -0.64 4.28 23.12
N LEU A 121 -0.11 3.90 21.95
CA LEU A 121 0.25 4.82 20.86
C LEU A 121 -0.91 5.10 19.91
N LYS A 122 -2.11 4.57 20.21
CA LYS A 122 -3.30 4.77 19.39
C LYS A 122 -3.73 6.23 19.47
N GLU A 123 -3.52 6.94 18.38
CA GLU A 123 -4.07 8.29 18.22
C GLU A 123 -5.49 8.19 17.64
N SER A 124 -6.46 8.71 18.38
CA SER A 124 -7.82 8.86 17.86
C SER A 124 -7.86 10.09 16.96
N GLN A 125 -7.70 9.88 15.66
CA GLN A 125 -7.98 10.93 14.70
C GLN A 125 -9.49 11.15 14.61
N LYS A 126 -9.95 12.40 14.75
CA LYS A 126 -11.35 12.73 14.46
C LYS A 126 -11.61 12.35 13.00
N CYS A 127 -12.71 11.66 12.72
CA CYS A 127 -13.08 11.19 11.39
C CYS A 127 -12.83 12.29 10.34
N GLN A 128 -11.95 11.99 9.39
CA GLN A 128 -11.44 12.89 8.36
C GLN A 128 -11.57 12.19 7.01
N ALA A 129 -12.22 12.84 6.06
CA ALA A 129 -12.20 12.40 4.67
C ALA A 129 -10.86 12.81 4.05
N LYS A 130 -10.22 11.86 3.35
CA LYS A 130 -9.02 12.12 2.56
C LYS A 130 -9.41 12.19 1.09
N GLN A 131 -9.01 13.27 0.43
CA GLN A 131 -9.11 13.40 -1.02
C GLN A 131 -8.23 12.33 -1.68
N VAL A 132 -8.84 11.50 -2.53
CA VAL A 132 -8.12 10.42 -3.23
C VAL A 132 -7.75 10.87 -4.63
N GLU A 133 -8.63 11.62 -5.31
CA GLU A 133 -8.41 12.11 -6.67
C GLU A 133 -9.07 13.48 -6.85
N GLU A 134 -8.69 14.18 -7.93
CA GLU A 134 -9.39 15.39 -8.43
C GLU A 134 -9.27 15.41 -9.95
N GLY A 135 -10.29 15.86 -10.66
CA GLY A 135 -10.26 15.83 -12.12
C GLY A 135 -11.42 16.54 -12.80
N LEU A 136 -11.45 16.42 -14.12
CA LEU A 136 -12.56 16.85 -14.96
C LEU A 136 -13.21 15.61 -15.55
N ALA A 137 -14.48 15.40 -15.24
CA ALA A 137 -15.21 14.26 -15.78
C ALA A 137 -16.59 14.61 -16.33
N MET A 138 -17.10 13.73 -17.19
CA MET A 138 -18.45 13.82 -17.74
C MET A 138 -19.41 13.00 -16.89
N LEU A 139 -20.55 13.60 -16.53
CA LEU A 139 -21.65 12.94 -15.82
C LEU A 139 -22.67 12.45 -16.85
N TYR A 140 -23.01 11.17 -16.80
CA TYR A 140 -24.01 10.53 -17.63
C TYR A 140 -25.18 10.07 -16.77
N GLU A 141 -26.39 10.40 -17.20
CA GLU A 141 -27.59 9.77 -16.67
C GLU A 141 -27.67 8.32 -17.14
N THR A 142 -28.10 7.44 -16.25
CA THR A 142 -28.36 6.04 -16.60
C THR A 142 -29.86 5.81 -16.81
N THR A 143 -30.24 4.60 -17.22
CA THR A 143 -31.64 4.20 -17.30
C THR A 143 -32.36 4.24 -15.95
N ASP A 144 -31.61 4.14 -14.84
CA ASP A 144 -32.14 4.33 -13.48
C ASP A 144 -31.87 5.78 -13.03
N PRO A 145 -32.90 6.60 -12.76
CA PRO A 145 -32.72 7.99 -12.30
C PRO A 145 -32.06 8.08 -10.92
N LYS A 146 -31.92 6.96 -10.20
CA LYS A 146 -31.19 6.88 -8.94
C LYS A 146 -29.70 6.62 -9.13
N ILE A 147 -29.22 6.44 -10.36
CA ILE A 147 -27.84 6.09 -10.65
C ILE A 147 -27.28 7.03 -11.73
N PHE A 148 -26.10 7.56 -11.47
CA PHE A 148 -25.32 8.28 -12.46
C PHE A 148 -24.01 7.56 -12.73
N ARG A 149 -23.41 7.86 -13.88
CA ARG A 149 -22.07 7.41 -14.22
C ARG A 149 -21.17 8.62 -14.44
N ILE A 150 -20.01 8.64 -13.81
CA ILE A 150 -19.01 9.70 -13.95
C ILE A 150 -17.80 9.11 -14.65
N ARG A 151 -17.36 9.72 -15.76
CA ARG A 151 -16.20 9.23 -16.52
C ARG A 151 -15.17 10.32 -16.77
N ASP A 152 -13.95 10.10 -16.30
CA ASP A 152 -12.77 10.86 -16.67
C ASP A 152 -12.02 10.07 -17.76
N SER A 153 -12.08 10.56 -19.00
CA SER A 153 -11.45 9.87 -20.13
C SER A 153 -9.92 10.04 -20.14
N ASN A 154 -9.40 11.10 -19.51
CA ASN A 154 -7.96 11.37 -19.47
C ASN A 154 -7.27 10.43 -18.48
N LYS A 155 -7.90 10.22 -17.31
CA LYS A 155 -7.39 9.32 -16.27
C LYS A 155 -7.88 7.88 -16.41
N GLN A 156 -8.72 7.59 -17.41
CA GLN A 156 -9.36 6.27 -17.61
C GLN A 156 -10.15 5.80 -16.37
N LEU A 157 -10.78 6.73 -15.69
CA LEU A 157 -11.51 6.51 -14.44
C LEU A 157 -13.02 6.52 -14.70
N ASP A 158 -13.75 5.54 -14.14
CA ASP A 158 -15.20 5.38 -14.35
C ASP A 158 -15.92 4.97 -13.07
N PHE A 159 -16.87 5.80 -12.61
CA PHE A 159 -17.64 5.59 -11.38
C PHE A 159 -19.10 5.47 -11.67
N VAL A 160 -19.73 4.49 -11.03
CA VAL A 160 -21.17 4.41 -10.95
C VAL A 160 -21.57 4.91 -9.58
N VAL A 161 -22.38 5.96 -9.50
CA VAL A 161 -22.74 6.61 -8.23
C VAL A 161 -24.24 6.57 -7.99
N LYS A 162 -24.64 6.35 -6.73
CA LYS A 162 -26.05 6.44 -6.32
C LYS A 162 -26.43 7.88 -6.05
N ASN A 163 -27.62 8.28 -6.47
CA ASN A 163 -28.25 9.57 -6.16
C ASN A 163 -28.80 9.62 -4.73
N VAL A 164 -27.95 9.27 -3.75
CA VAL A 164 -28.26 9.33 -2.33
C VAL A 164 -27.15 10.16 -1.68
N SER A 165 -27.53 11.25 -1.01
CA SER A 165 -26.58 12.05 -0.26
C SER A 165 -26.19 11.33 1.02
N VAL A 166 -24.90 11.34 1.33
CA VAL A 166 -24.33 10.78 2.56
C VAL A 166 -23.57 11.89 3.28
N GLY A 167 -23.73 11.92 4.60
CA GLY A 167 -22.97 12.83 5.45
C GLY A 167 -21.54 12.31 5.64
N LEU A 168 -20.55 13.17 5.43
CA LEU A 168 -19.19 12.92 5.86
C LEU A 168 -18.93 13.54 7.23
N CYS A 169 -18.03 12.93 7.99
CA CYS A 169 -17.48 13.57 9.18
C CYS A 169 -16.70 14.82 8.74
N LYS A 170 -17.14 16.01 9.20
CA LYS A 170 -16.51 17.32 8.96
C LYS A 170 -15.79 17.43 7.60
N PRO A 171 -16.47 17.85 6.52
CA PRO A 171 -15.82 17.97 5.22
C PRO A 171 -14.60 18.90 5.33
N ALA A 172 -13.45 18.45 4.82
CA ALA A 172 -12.24 19.27 4.73
C ALA A 172 -12.39 20.42 3.70
N THR A 173 -13.47 20.37 2.92
CA THR A 173 -13.68 21.16 1.71
C THR A 173 -15.07 21.82 1.71
N ASN A 174 -15.26 22.81 0.85
CA ASN A 174 -16.54 23.52 0.66
C ASN A 174 -17.62 22.67 -0.04
N PHE A 175 -17.39 21.36 -0.21
CA PHE A 175 -18.30 20.47 -0.90
C PHE A 175 -19.41 19.98 0.04
N SER A 176 -20.63 20.04 -0.48
CA SER A 176 -21.83 19.49 0.15
C SER A 176 -22.47 18.48 -0.80
N ASN A 177 -23.09 17.44 -0.26
CA ASN A 177 -23.80 16.37 -1.01
C ASN A 177 -22.92 15.26 -1.62
N PHE A 178 -22.08 14.64 -0.80
CA PHE A 178 -21.36 13.41 -1.16
C PHE A 178 -22.30 12.27 -1.54
N ARG A 179 -21.93 11.49 -2.54
CA ARG A 179 -22.70 10.36 -3.08
C ARG A 179 -21.88 9.08 -3.07
N LEU A 180 -22.51 7.95 -2.76
CA LEU A 180 -21.84 6.65 -2.71
C LEU A 180 -21.42 6.19 -4.10
N VAL A 181 -20.17 5.75 -4.24
CA VAL A 181 -19.69 5.00 -5.40
C VAL A 181 -20.08 3.54 -5.22
N LEU A 182 -20.78 2.99 -6.21
CA LEU A 182 -21.22 1.60 -6.20
C LEU A 182 -20.04 0.66 -6.40
N GLY A 183 -19.99 -0.40 -5.57
CA GLY A 183 -18.88 -1.35 -5.55
C GLY A 183 -17.68 -0.90 -4.71
N MET A 184 -17.78 0.26 -4.04
CA MET A 184 -16.72 0.81 -3.20
C MET A 184 -17.28 1.31 -1.87
N ASP A 185 -17.15 0.52 -0.80
CA ASP A 185 -17.83 0.75 0.49
C ASP A 185 -17.36 1.99 1.27
N ARG A 186 -16.29 2.66 0.81
CA ARG A 186 -15.68 3.82 1.49
C ARG A 186 -15.35 4.98 0.56
N VAL A 187 -15.81 4.92 -0.69
CA VAL A 187 -15.55 5.96 -1.68
C VAL A 187 -16.83 6.74 -1.92
N VAL A 188 -16.71 8.05 -1.80
CA VAL A 188 -17.78 8.98 -2.12
C VAL A 188 -17.32 9.98 -3.18
N ALA A 189 -18.25 10.38 -4.02
CA ALA A 189 -18.04 11.41 -5.03
C ALA A 189 -18.90 12.63 -4.71
N SER A 190 -18.33 13.82 -4.87
CA SER A 190 -19.06 15.08 -4.89
C SER A 190 -18.59 15.85 -6.11
N TRP A 191 -19.49 16.59 -6.76
CA TRP A 191 -19.17 17.36 -7.96
C TRP A 191 -19.92 18.70 -7.97
N ILE A 192 -19.38 19.69 -8.67
CA ILE A 192 -20.05 20.96 -8.96
C ILE A 192 -20.16 21.12 -10.47
N PHE A 193 -21.33 21.46 -10.99
CA PHE A 193 -21.48 21.73 -12.42
C PHE A 193 -20.71 23.01 -12.82
N ALA A 194 -19.78 22.93 -13.77
CA ALA A 194 -19.28 24.15 -14.43
C ALA A 194 -20.36 24.72 -15.34
N ASN A 195 -20.63 26.02 -15.22
CA ASN A 195 -21.45 26.76 -16.17
C ASN A 195 -20.81 26.69 -17.56
N SER A 196 -21.33 25.85 -18.46
CA SER A 196 -20.97 25.94 -19.88
C SER A 196 -21.88 26.96 -20.57
N SER A 197 -21.29 28.00 -21.13
CA SER A 197 -21.88 28.70 -22.27
C SER A 197 -22.15 27.67 -23.38
N LYS A 198 -23.44 27.51 -23.72
CA LYS A 198 -24.04 26.76 -24.84
C LYS A 198 -23.07 26.05 -25.79
N SER A 199 -23.11 24.72 -25.81
CA SER A 199 -23.02 23.94 -27.05
C SER A 199 -23.73 22.60 -26.91
N ASP A 200 -24.90 22.49 -27.55
CA ASP A 200 -25.59 21.23 -27.80
C ASP A 200 -24.83 20.49 -28.92
N ALA A 201 -24.05 19.48 -28.56
CA ALA A 201 -23.47 18.55 -29.53
C ALA A 201 -24.23 17.22 -29.48
N LYS A 202 -25.14 17.00 -30.44
CA LYS A 202 -25.73 15.69 -30.72
C LYS A 202 -24.73 14.85 -31.53
N ILE A 203 -24.21 13.78 -30.94
CA ILE A 203 -23.52 12.72 -31.69
C ILE A 203 -24.44 11.50 -31.71
N GLY A 204 -24.70 11.01 -32.93
CA GLY A 204 -25.71 9.99 -33.23
C GLY A 204 -25.45 8.64 -32.56
N ASN A 205 -26.24 8.35 -31.54
CA ASN A 205 -27.01 7.10 -31.46
C ASN A 205 -28.31 7.45 -30.75
N LYS A 206 -29.45 7.12 -31.38
CA LYS A 206 -30.78 7.51 -30.88
C LYS A 206 -30.95 7.02 -29.43
N ASN A 207 -31.12 7.97 -28.52
CA ASN A 207 -31.61 7.90 -27.13
C ASN A 207 -30.67 8.41 -26.02
N MET A 208 -29.60 9.14 -26.34
CA MET A 208 -28.87 9.90 -25.31
C MET A 208 -29.00 11.39 -25.57
N ASN A 209 -29.84 12.07 -24.77
CA ASN A 209 -29.85 13.53 -24.72
C ASN A 209 -28.60 13.98 -23.97
N ILE A 210 -27.66 14.57 -24.69
CA ILE A 210 -26.44 15.14 -24.12
C ILE A 210 -26.79 16.57 -23.71
N SER A 211 -26.90 16.84 -22.41
CA SER A 211 -26.93 18.20 -21.90
C SER A 211 -25.59 18.55 -21.25
N THR A 212 -24.94 19.57 -21.82
CA THR A 212 -23.88 20.39 -21.23
C THR A 212 -22.53 19.70 -20.90
N LEU A 213 -21.44 20.37 -21.31
CA LEU A 213 -20.07 20.03 -20.94
C LEU A 213 -19.91 20.29 -19.44
N LEU A 214 -19.89 19.23 -18.64
CA LEU A 214 -19.79 19.33 -17.19
C LEU A 214 -18.33 19.17 -16.76
N ARG A 215 -17.88 20.06 -15.90
CA ARG A 215 -16.71 19.88 -15.04
C ARG A 215 -17.17 19.06 -13.85
N ALA A 216 -17.02 17.74 -13.85
CA ALA A 216 -17.16 17.00 -12.61
C ALA A 216 -15.81 16.94 -11.92
N GLU A 217 -15.69 17.62 -10.78
CA GLU A 217 -14.65 17.40 -9.78
C GLU A 217 -14.94 16.03 -9.18
N ILE A 218 -14.01 15.08 -9.28
CA ILE A 218 -14.14 13.76 -8.65
C ILE A 218 -13.17 13.73 -7.49
N ASP A 219 -13.65 13.96 -6.27
CA ASP A 219 -12.83 14.11 -5.05
C ASP A 219 -12.25 12.77 -4.52
N ALA A 220 -12.75 11.61 -5.00
CA ALA A 220 -12.14 10.33 -4.67
C ALA A 220 -12.51 9.18 -5.61
N VAL A 221 -11.47 8.48 -6.08
CA VAL A 221 -11.52 7.12 -6.63
C VAL A 221 -10.18 6.44 -6.38
N ALA A 222 -10.21 5.27 -5.75
CA ALA A 222 -9.19 4.28 -6.02
C ALA A 222 -9.87 2.94 -6.27
N HIS A 223 -9.45 2.27 -7.36
CA HIS A 223 -9.80 0.89 -7.60
C HIS A 223 -9.07 0.03 -6.56
N THR A 224 -9.78 -0.83 -5.84
CA THR A 224 -9.15 -1.79 -4.92
C THR A 224 -8.18 -2.72 -5.66
N GLN A 225 -8.39 -2.96 -6.96
CA GLN A 225 -7.36 -3.62 -7.80
C GLN A 225 -6.14 -2.75 -8.04
N TYR A 226 -6.23 -1.43 -8.26
CA TYR A 226 -5.02 -0.62 -8.50
C TYR A 226 -4.05 -0.62 -7.31
N ILE A 227 -4.58 -0.51 -6.07
CA ILE A 227 -3.74 -0.60 -4.86
C ILE A 227 -3.23 -2.02 -4.63
N ARG A 228 -4.06 -3.05 -4.91
CA ARG A 228 -3.61 -4.45 -4.84
C ARG A 228 -2.57 -4.78 -5.91
N ASP A 229 -2.73 -4.29 -7.13
CA ASP A 229 -1.83 -4.52 -8.27
C ASP A 229 -0.51 -3.79 -8.03
N PHE A 230 -0.52 -2.57 -7.47
CA PHE A 230 0.70 -1.88 -7.05
C PHE A 230 1.42 -2.60 -5.89
N ALA A 231 0.67 -3.12 -4.91
CA ALA A 231 1.24 -3.90 -3.80
C ALA A 231 1.76 -5.28 -4.26
N VAL A 232 1.07 -5.92 -5.21
CA VAL A 232 1.46 -7.19 -5.83
C VAL A 232 2.65 -6.99 -6.76
N GLU A 233 2.75 -5.89 -7.52
CA GLU A 233 3.93 -5.53 -8.31
C GLU A 233 5.14 -5.23 -7.42
N MET A 234 4.97 -4.53 -6.30
CA MET A 234 6.04 -4.37 -5.29
C MET A 234 6.44 -5.70 -4.63
N SER A 235 5.49 -6.62 -4.44
CA SER A 235 5.77 -7.96 -3.92
C SER A 235 6.42 -8.88 -4.96
N ASN A 236 6.12 -8.72 -6.24
CA ASN A 236 6.67 -9.51 -7.35
C ASN A 236 8.02 -8.96 -7.84
N GLY A 237 8.31 -7.67 -7.62
CA GLY A 237 9.66 -7.12 -7.83
C GLY A 237 10.72 -7.71 -6.88
N LEU A 238 10.30 -8.40 -5.81
CA LEU A 238 11.17 -9.22 -4.96
C LEU A 238 11.37 -10.66 -5.50
N ALA A 239 10.63 -11.06 -6.54
CA ALA A 239 10.69 -12.39 -7.14
C ALA A 239 11.35 -12.42 -8.52
N GLU A 240 11.56 -11.28 -9.18
CA GLU A 240 12.21 -11.19 -10.50
C GLU A 240 13.73 -10.90 -10.48
N GLU A 241 14.38 -10.91 -9.31
CA GLU A 241 15.84 -11.09 -9.25
C GLU A 241 16.20 -12.57 -9.06
N ILE A 242 16.12 -13.35 -10.15
CA ILE A 242 16.85 -14.61 -10.33
C ILE A 242 17.54 -14.61 -11.70
#